data_AF-A0A829LRI6-F1
#
_entry.id   AF-A0A829LRI6-F1
#
_cell.length_a   1.000
_cell.length_b   1.000
_cell.length_c   1.000
_cell.angle_alpha   90.00
_cell.angle_beta   90.00
_cell.angle_gamma   90.00
#
_symmetry.space_group_name_H-M   'P 1'
#
loop_
_entity.id
_entity.type
_entity.pdbx_description
1 polymer ?
#
loop_
_entity_poly.entity_id
_entity_poly.type
_entity_poly.pdbx_seq_one_letter_code
_entity_poly.pdbx_strand_id
1 'polypeptide(L)'
;MGMKNNQDINLAYFGFQNKINQSGGVNTHDSQLLPRKDGSLDFNLKCSLNFGKEFQQLLKTDTWYIYLTVLSEEADLKGQIYLDQVYGPIPKDIGSISFGAGFDVHVDGKLIVQNSIRSLLFELSITNKTDEDDGFDSAIKDSCFFQTVIPIWSNK
;
A
#
# COMPACT_ATOMS: atom_id res chain seq x y z
N MET A 1 24.13 -6.57 3.48
CA MET A 1 24.10 -7.14 2.11
C MET A 1 22.95 -6.44 1.41
N GLY A 2 23.24 -5.49 0.51
CA GLY A 2 22.21 -4.59 -0.04
C GLY A 2 21.28 -5.31 -1.00
N MET A 3 19.97 -5.18 -0.79
CA MET A 3 18.92 -5.65 -1.71
C MET A 3 18.98 -4.86 -3.02
N LYS A 4 19.88 -5.25 -3.91
CA LYS A 4 19.74 -5.01 -5.35
C LYS A 4 18.90 -6.15 -5.88
N ASN A 5 17.56 -6.06 -5.90
CA ASN A 5 16.70 -6.88 -6.77
C ASN A 5 15.20 -6.50 -6.76
N ASN A 6 14.84 -5.24 -6.49
CA ASN A 6 13.46 -4.78 -6.74
C ASN A 6 13.07 -4.83 -8.25
N GLN A 7 13.99 -5.21 -9.14
CA GLN A 7 13.71 -5.50 -10.56
C GLN A 7 12.98 -6.83 -10.79
N ASP A 8 12.97 -7.75 -9.81
CA ASP A 8 12.34 -9.08 -9.94
C ASP A 8 10.88 -9.12 -9.41
N ILE A 9 10.36 -7.97 -8.95
CA ILE A 9 8.97 -7.79 -8.50
C ILE A 9 8.32 -6.76 -9.43
N ASN A 10 7.21 -7.13 -10.06
CA ASN A 10 6.50 -6.25 -11.00
C ASN A 10 5.04 -6.09 -10.57
N LEU A 11 4.58 -4.85 -10.45
CA LEU A 11 3.16 -4.56 -10.23
C LEU A 11 2.38 -4.82 -11.51
N ALA A 12 1.58 -5.89 -11.51
CA ALA A 12 0.73 -6.27 -12.64
C ALA A 12 -0.59 -5.48 -12.65
N TYR A 13 -1.08 -5.14 -11.46
CA TYR A 13 -2.33 -4.43 -11.30
C TYR A 13 -2.33 -3.67 -9.97
N PHE A 14 -2.94 -2.49 -9.98
CA PHE A 14 -3.19 -1.67 -8.81
C PHE A 14 -4.50 -0.92 -9.00
N GLY A 15 -5.37 -0.97 -8.00
CA GLY A 15 -6.61 -0.21 -7.98
C GLY A 15 -7.16 -0.12 -6.58
N PHE A 16 -8.05 0.84 -6.37
CA PHE A 16 -8.76 0.99 -5.12
C PHE A 16 -10.24 1.23 -5.37
N GLN A 17 -11.03 1.04 -4.32
CA GLN A 17 -12.46 1.28 -4.33
C GLN A 17 -12.87 1.86 -2.98
N ASN A 18 -13.49 3.04 -3.01
CA ASN A 18 -14.08 3.66 -1.83
C ASN A 18 -15.19 2.77 -1.29
N LYS A 19 -15.22 2.52 0.03
CA LYS A 19 -16.26 1.70 0.66
C LYS A 19 -17.65 2.29 0.47
N ILE A 20 -17.76 3.62 0.34
CA ILE A 20 -19.04 4.29 0.05
C ILE A 20 -19.64 3.91 -1.32
N ASN A 21 -18.83 3.42 -2.26
CA ASN A 21 -19.26 3.01 -3.59
C ASN A 21 -19.54 1.49 -3.70
N GLN A 22 -19.20 0.70 -2.67
CA GLN A 22 -19.30 -0.77 -2.72
C GLN A 22 -20.75 -1.29 -2.80
N SER A 23 -21.74 -0.52 -2.34
CA SER A 23 -23.16 -0.89 -2.39
C SER A 23 -23.77 -0.84 -3.80
N GLY A 24 -23.07 -0.31 -4.81
CA GLY A 24 -23.60 -0.13 -6.16
C GLY A 24 -23.37 -1.29 -7.13
N GLY A 25 -22.63 -2.35 -6.75
CA GLY A 25 -22.31 -3.46 -7.67
C GLY A 25 -21.43 -3.07 -8.87
N VAL A 26 -20.81 -1.89 -8.84
CA VAL A 26 -19.98 -1.38 -9.93
C VAL A 26 -18.53 -1.85 -9.71
N ASN A 27 -18.05 -2.73 -10.59
CA ASN A 27 -16.66 -3.19 -10.66
C ASN A 27 -15.74 -2.14 -11.30
N THR A 28 -15.82 -0.87 -10.87
CA THR A 28 -14.92 0.18 -11.35
C THR A 28 -13.96 0.59 -10.24
N HIS A 29 -12.68 0.71 -10.58
CA HIS A 29 -11.70 1.34 -9.71
C HIS A 29 -11.99 2.83 -9.65
N ASP A 30 -11.91 3.38 -8.44
CA ASP A 30 -12.05 4.82 -8.27
C ASP A 30 -10.73 5.51 -8.67
N SER A 31 -10.83 6.75 -9.12
CA SER A 31 -9.67 7.59 -9.45
C SER A 31 -9.30 8.57 -8.32
N GLN A 32 -10.18 8.70 -7.32
CA GLN A 32 -10.04 9.61 -6.19
C GLN A 32 -10.66 9.02 -4.92
N LEU A 33 -10.13 9.43 -3.77
CA LEU A 33 -10.65 9.04 -2.46
C LEU A 33 -11.79 9.98 -2.05
N LEU A 34 -12.87 9.40 -1.55
CA LEU A 34 -14.09 10.11 -1.20
C LEU A 34 -14.25 10.12 0.33
N PRO A 35 -14.22 11.29 0.98
CA PRO A 35 -14.43 11.37 2.42
C PRO A 35 -15.85 10.96 2.81
N ARG A 36 -15.94 10.25 3.93
CA ARG A 36 -17.21 9.99 4.61
C ARG A 36 -17.73 11.26 5.27
N LYS A 37 -18.94 11.19 5.83
CA LYS A 37 -19.58 12.33 6.50
C LYS A 37 -18.78 12.89 7.67
N ASP A 38 -17.98 12.05 8.33
CA ASP A 38 -17.08 12.44 9.43
C ASP A 38 -15.69 12.88 8.95
N GLY A 39 -15.46 12.94 7.63
CA GLY A 39 -14.18 13.28 7.02
C GLY A 39 -13.20 12.12 6.90
N SER A 40 -13.51 10.94 7.45
CA SER A 40 -12.64 9.76 7.34
C SER A 40 -12.60 9.22 5.90
N LEU A 41 -11.53 8.51 5.57
CA LEU A 41 -11.40 7.78 4.32
C LEU A 41 -11.44 6.29 4.61
N ASP A 42 -12.34 5.58 3.93
CA ASP A 42 -12.51 4.15 4.03
C ASP A 42 -12.53 3.56 2.62
N PHE A 43 -11.53 2.76 2.28
CA PHE A 43 -11.39 2.18 0.96
C PHE A 43 -10.66 0.84 0.99
N ASN A 44 -10.85 0.07 -0.07
CA ASN A 44 -10.17 -1.20 -0.26
C ASN A 44 -9.19 -1.05 -1.42
N LEU A 45 -7.91 -1.27 -1.14
CA LEU A 45 -6.87 -1.33 -2.15
C LEU A 45 -6.66 -2.77 -2.59
N LYS A 46 -6.51 -2.99 -3.89
CA LYS A 46 -6.16 -4.28 -4.46
C LYS A 46 -4.95 -4.11 -5.35
N CYS A 47 -3.99 -5.01 -5.23
CA CYS A 47 -2.88 -5.10 -6.16
C CYS A 47 -2.61 -6.55 -6.56
N SER A 48 -1.98 -6.73 -7.71
CA SER A 48 -1.42 -8.01 -8.14
C SER A 48 0.04 -7.80 -8.49
N LEU A 49 0.88 -8.71 -8.03
CA LEU A 49 2.31 -8.71 -8.26
C LEU A 49 2.71 -9.91 -9.09
N ASN A 50 3.71 -9.74 -9.93
CA ASN A 50 4.42 -10.82 -10.59
C ASN A 50 5.84 -10.92 -10.02
N PHE A 51 6.26 -12.13 -9.69
CA PHE A 51 7.60 -12.45 -9.21
C PHE A 51 8.38 -13.13 -10.32
N GLY A 52 9.58 -12.66 -10.60
CA GLY A 52 10.51 -13.40 -11.43
C GLY A 52 11.19 -14.53 -10.65
N LYS A 53 12.15 -15.18 -11.31
CA LYS A 53 12.65 -16.49 -10.87
C LYS A 53 13.47 -16.41 -9.59
N GLU A 54 14.17 -15.31 -9.35
CA GLU A 54 15.06 -15.20 -8.19
C GLU A 54 14.25 -15.02 -6.92
N PHE A 55 13.25 -14.12 -6.95
CA PHE A 55 12.33 -13.91 -5.85
C PHE A 55 11.48 -15.15 -5.56
N GLN A 56 11.05 -15.88 -6.59
CA GLN A 56 10.36 -17.17 -6.40
C GLN A 56 11.21 -18.21 -5.65
N GLN A 57 12.54 -18.18 -5.73
CA GLN A 57 13.37 -19.07 -4.92
C GLN A 57 13.46 -18.59 -3.47
N LEU A 58 13.51 -17.28 -3.24
CA LEU A 58 13.50 -16.69 -1.90
C LEU A 58 12.19 -17.00 -1.15
N LEU A 59 11.05 -17.04 -1.85
CA LEU A 59 9.76 -17.42 -1.26
C LEU A 59 9.73 -18.87 -0.76
N LYS A 60 10.61 -19.74 -1.25
CA LYS A 60 10.71 -21.14 -0.79
C LYS A 60 11.49 -21.28 0.50
N THR A 61 12.43 -20.38 0.75
CA THR A 61 13.32 -20.43 1.91
C THR A 61 12.75 -19.64 3.08
N ASP A 62 12.17 -18.48 2.79
CA ASP A 62 11.81 -17.50 3.81
C ASP A 62 10.33 -17.13 3.76
N THR A 63 9.80 -16.61 4.86
CA THR A 63 8.47 -15.98 4.86
C THR A 63 8.62 -14.53 4.46
N TRP A 64 7.83 -14.09 3.49
CA TRP A 64 7.82 -12.71 3.00
C TRP A 64 6.44 -12.10 3.20
N TYR A 65 6.41 -10.78 3.32
CA TYR A 65 5.21 -10.00 3.54
C TYR A 65 5.18 -8.84 2.55
N ILE A 66 3.97 -8.48 2.11
CA ILE A 66 3.71 -7.24 1.39
C ILE A 66 3.15 -6.21 2.38
N TYR A 67 3.69 -5.02 2.35
CA TYR A 67 3.26 -3.89 3.17
C TYR A 67 2.68 -2.80 2.27
N LEU A 68 1.54 -2.26 2.66
CA LEU A 68 1.00 -1.00 2.17
C LEU A 68 1.22 0.05 3.25
N THR A 69 2.00 1.08 2.94
CA THR A 69 2.17 2.26 3.81
C THR A 69 1.42 3.44 3.21
N VAL A 70 0.68 4.16 4.04
CA VAL A 70 -0.11 5.33 3.66
C VAL A 70 0.44 6.56 4.37
N LEU A 71 0.87 7.54 3.59
CA LEU A 71 1.51 8.77 4.06
C LEU A 71 0.75 10.00 3.53
N SER A 72 0.93 11.16 4.18
CA SER A 72 0.52 12.44 3.59
C SER A 72 1.48 12.86 2.47
N GLU A 73 0.97 13.42 1.38
CA GLU A 73 1.80 13.95 0.27
C GLU A 73 2.01 15.47 0.32
N GLU A 74 1.50 16.18 1.33
CA GLU A 74 1.52 17.65 1.33
C GLU A 74 2.94 18.23 1.52
N ALA A 75 3.39 18.98 0.50
CA ALA A 75 4.70 19.65 0.47
C ALA A 75 4.86 20.74 1.56
N ASP A 76 3.76 21.31 2.06
CA ASP A 76 3.78 22.37 3.09
C ASP A 76 3.88 21.83 4.53
N LEU A 77 3.74 20.52 4.73
CA LEU A 77 3.99 19.89 6.02
C LEU A 77 5.50 19.76 6.24
N LYS A 78 5.98 20.04 7.47
CA LYS A 78 7.40 19.90 7.86
C LYS A 78 7.91 18.44 7.86
N GLY A 79 7.14 17.51 7.33
CA GLY A 79 7.44 16.09 7.20
C GLY A 79 6.21 15.31 6.73
N GLN A 80 6.44 14.16 6.10
CA GLN A 80 5.37 13.22 5.75
C GLN A 80 4.77 12.64 7.04
N ILE A 81 3.44 12.70 7.15
CA ILE A 81 2.67 12.12 8.26
C ILE A 81 2.37 10.67 7.90
N TYR A 82 2.68 9.76 8.82
CA TYR A 82 2.27 8.36 8.73
C TYR A 82 0.80 8.23 9.12
N LEU A 83 -0.01 7.67 8.23
CA LEU A 83 -1.46 7.58 8.40
C LEU A 83 -1.91 6.15 8.70
N ASP A 84 -1.37 5.17 7.98
CA ASP A 84 -1.69 3.75 8.17
C ASP A 84 -0.59 2.85 7.60
N GLN A 85 -0.49 1.62 8.11
CA GLN A 85 0.26 0.54 7.45
C GLN A 85 -0.44 -0.79 7.70
N VAL A 86 -0.65 -1.50 6.60
CA VAL A 86 -1.33 -2.79 6.62
C VAL A 86 -0.46 -3.78 5.85
N TYR A 87 -0.38 -5.02 6.31
CA TYR A 87 0.44 -6.03 5.67
C TYR A 87 -0.23 -7.39 5.61
N GLY A 88 0.28 -8.25 4.73
CA GLY A 88 -0.17 -9.63 4.60
C GLY A 88 0.95 -10.55 4.12
N PRO A 89 0.87 -11.85 4.45
CA PRO A 89 1.88 -12.82 4.02
C PRO A 89 1.80 -13.06 2.51
N ILE A 90 2.95 -13.24 1.87
CA ILE A 90 3.06 -13.69 0.49
C ILE A 90 3.06 -15.23 0.48
N PRO A 91 2.17 -15.88 -0.31
CA PRO A 91 2.14 -17.34 -0.44
C PRO A 91 3.49 -17.91 -0.90
N LYS A 92 3.88 -19.03 -0.29
CA LYS A 92 5.13 -19.74 -0.59
C LYS A 92 5.02 -20.73 -1.76
N ASP A 93 3.86 -20.80 -2.39
CA ASP A 93 3.55 -21.88 -3.33
C ASP A 93 4.52 -21.87 -4.52
N ILE A 94 5.24 -23.00 -4.65
CA ILE A 94 6.25 -23.20 -5.67
C ILE A 94 5.61 -23.08 -7.05
N GLY A 95 5.97 -22.02 -7.80
CA GLY A 95 5.50 -21.78 -9.16
C GLY A 95 4.41 -20.70 -9.29
N SER A 96 3.98 -20.08 -8.19
CA SER A 96 3.13 -18.89 -8.24
C SER A 96 3.93 -17.71 -8.79
N ILE A 97 3.77 -17.46 -10.09
CA ILE A 97 4.33 -16.29 -10.77
C ILE A 97 3.60 -15.03 -10.31
N SER A 98 2.32 -15.14 -9.92
CA SER A 98 1.47 -14.01 -9.58
C SER A 98 0.85 -14.14 -8.20
N PHE A 99 0.71 -13.03 -7.49
CA PHE A 99 0.09 -12.93 -6.18
C PHE A 99 -0.82 -11.71 -6.10
N GLY A 100 -2.08 -11.90 -5.68
CA GLY A 100 -3.02 -10.82 -5.43
C GLY A 100 -3.14 -10.50 -3.94
N ALA A 101 -3.08 -9.22 -3.58
CA ALA A 101 -3.29 -8.73 -2.23
C ALA A 101 -4.43 -7.70 -2.17
N GLY A 102 -5.15 -7.69 -1.05
CA GLY A 102 -6.19 -6.73 -0.74
C GLY A 102 -5.95 -6.13 0.63
N PHE A 103 -6.08 -4.81 0.76
CA PHE A 103 -5.90 -4.08 2.00
C PHE A 103 -7.15 -3.25 2.28
N ASP A 104 -7.75 -3.47 3.44
CA ASP A 104 -8.78 -2.57 3.98
C ASP A 104 -8.06 -1.43 4.68
N VAL A 105 -8.26 -0.20 4.21
CA VAL A 105 -7.56 0.99 4.73
C VAL A 105 -8.54 1.94 5.39
N HIS A 106 -8.15 2.47 6.53
CA HIS A 106 -8.89 3.51 7.25
C HIS A 106 -7.96 4.67 7.60
N VAL A 107 -8.31 5.89 7.18
CA VAL A 107 -7.62 7.12 7.60
C VAL A 107 -8.58 8.00 8.39
N ASP A 108 -8.18 8.35 9.61
CA ASP A 108 -8.98 9.20 10.50
C ASP A 108 -9.16 10.60 9.89
N GLY A 109 -10.43 11.02 9.77
CA GLY A 109 -10.81 12.33 9.25
C GLY A 109 -10.24 13.50 10.05
N LYS A 110 -9.99 13.32 11.35
CA LYS A 110 -9.35 14.36 12.18
C LYS A 110 -7.94 14.66 11.68
N LEU A 111 -7.15 13.65 11.33
CA LEU A 111 -5.79 13.83 10.82
C LEU A 111 -5.79 14.56 9.47
N ILE A 112 -6.75 14.21 8.60
CA ILE A 112 -6.92 14.85 7.30
C ILE A 112 -7.24 16.33 7.46
N VAL A 113 -8.23 16.67 8.30
CA VAL A 113 -8.68 18.06 8.50
C VAL A 113 -7.61 18.89 9.20
N GLN A 114 -7.01 18.38 10.29
CA GLN A 114 -6.02 19.11 11.07
C GLN A 114 -4.78 19.49 10.25
N ASN A 115 -4.39 18.61 9.33
CA ASN A 115 -3.18 18.79 8.52
C ASN A 115 -3.50 19.23 7.08
N SER A 116 -4.77 19.52 6.78
CA SER A 116 -5.22 19.95 5.45
C SER A 116 -4.78 19.03 4.31
N ILE A 117 -4.79 17.71 4.56
CA ILE A 117 -4.32 16.70 3.60
C ILE A 117 -5.29 16.62 2.42
N ARG A 118 -4.78 16.78 1.20
CA ARG A 118 -5.54 16.75 -0.06
C ARG A 118 -5.20 15.57 -0.94
N SER A 119 -4.08 14.91 -0.69
CA SER A 119 -3.71 13.69 -1.39
C SER A 119 -2.92 12.75 -0.45
N LEU A 120 -2.99 11.45 -0.75
CA LEU A 120 -2.27 10.41 -0.02
C LEU A 120 -1.17 9.82 -0.90
N LEU A 121 0.03 9.66 -0.32
CA LEU A 121 1.10 8.88 -0.91
C LEU A 121 0.96 7.43 -0.42
N PHE A 122 0.88 6.50 -1.35
CA PHE A 122 0.89 5.07 -1.09
C PHE A 122 2.22 4.47 -1.48
N GLU A 123 2.76 3.63 -0.62
CA GLU A 123 3.99 2.89 -0.86
C GLU A 123 3.73 1.40 -0.68
N LEU A 124 4.16 0.59 -1.66
CA LEU A 124 4.20 -0.87 -1.53
C LEU A 124 5.65 -1.32 -1.33
N SER A 125 5.85 -2.12 -0.30
CA SER A 125 7.14 -2.69 0.08
C SER A 125 7.03 -4.19 0.29
N ILE A 126 8.11 -4.94 0.02
CA ILE A 126 8.17 -6.39 0.28
C ILE A 126 9.42 -6.71 1.09
N THR A 127 9.21 -7.25 2.28
CA THR A 127 10.30 -7.63 3.19
C THR A 127 9.97 -8.92 3.92
N ASN A 128 11.01 -9.60 4.39
CA ASN A 128 10.90 -10.76 5.27
C ASN A 128 10.96 -10.39 6.76
N LYS A 129 10.96 -9.09 7.08
CA LYS A 129 10.95 -8.56 8.45
C LYS A 129 9.58 -8.10 8.90
N THR A 130 9.29 -8.24 10.19
CA THR A 130 8.12 -7.68 10.87
C THR A 130 8.51 -6.56 11.83
N ASP A 131 7.53 -5.90 12.44
CA ASP A 131 7.69 -4.84 13.43
C ASP A 131 8.42 -5.27 14.71
N GLU A 132 8.55 -6.58 14.93
CA GLU A 132 9.33 -7.17 16.02
C GLU A 132 10.84 -7.27 15.71
N ASP A 133 11.24 -7.14 14.44
CA ASP A 133 12.62 -7.31 13.99
C ASP A 133 13.44 -6.00 14.03
N ASP A 134 14.69 -6.11 14.49
CA ASP A 134 15.64 -4.99 14.44
C ASP A 134 15.83 -4.48 13.01
N GLY A 135 15.67 -3.16 12.81
CA GLY A 135 15.83 -2.51 11.51
C GLY A 135 14.66 -2.72 10.56
N PHE A 136 13.46 -3.02 11.07
CA PHE A 136 12.21 -3.09 10.31
C PHE A 136 11.96 -1.84 9.46
N ASP A 137 11.99 -0.64 10.07
CA ASP A 137 11.70 0.62 9.38
C ASP A 137 12.61 0.86 8.17
N SER A 138 13.91 0.55 8.32
CA SER A 138 14.87 0.65 7.22
C SER A 138 14.55 -0.37 6.13
N ALA A 139 14.20 -1.60 6.50
CA ALA A 139 13.84 -2.64 5.53
C ALA A 139 12.57 -2.27 4.74
N ILE A 140 11.54 -1.69 5.37
CA ILE A 140 10.34 -1.22 4.68
C ILE A 140 10.67 -0.14 3.65
N LYS A 141 11.50 0.84 4.03
CA LYS A 141 11.91 1.94 3.14
C LYS A 141 12.76 1.45 1.98
N ASP A 142 13.76 0.62 2.27
CA ASP A 142 14.70 0.11 1.26
C ASP A 142 14.04 -0.90 0.29
N SER A 143 12.98 -1.59 0.75
CA SER A 143 12.23 -2.55 -0.08
C SER A 143 11.01 -1.96 -0.78
N CYS A 144 10.83 -0.64 -0.73
CA CYS A 144 9.79 0.02 -1.51
C CYS A 144 10.05 -0.18 -3.01
N PHE A 145 9.08 -0.76 -3.72
CA PHE A 145 9.18 -1.05 -5.16
C PHE A 145 8.11 -0.34 -5.98
N PHE A 146 7.08 0.23 -5.33
CA PHE A 146 6.04 1.02 -5.99
C PHE A 146 5.56 2.14 -5.10
N GLN A 147 5.36 3.32 -5.70
CA GLN A 147 4.78 4.49 -5.06
C GLN A 147 3.75 5.13 -6.00
N THR A 148 2.66 5.64 -5.43
CA THR A 148 1.68 6.42 -6.18
C THR A 148 0.97 7.42 -5.29
N VAL A 149 0.46 8.49 -5.88
CA VAL A 149 -0.29 9.54 -5.19
C VAL A 149 -1.74 9.47 -5.63
N ILE A 150 -2.67 9.49 -4.67
CA ILE A 150 -4.11 9.47 -4.95
C ILE A 150 -4.76 10.71 -4.33
N PRO A 151 -5.46 11.52 -5.12
CA PRO A 151 -6.13 12.71 -4.62
C PRO A 151 -7.35 12.36 -3.77
N ILE A 152 -7.59 13.17 -2.73
CA ILE A 152 -8.81 13.20 -1.95
C ILE A 152 -9.74 14.21 -2.62
N TRP A 153 -10.96 13.79 -2.92
CA TRP A 153 -11.97 14.68 -3.47
C TRP A 153 -12.35 15.73 -2.42
N SER A 154 -12.11 17.00 -2.75
CA SER A 154 -12.63 18.13 -1.99
C SER A 154 -13.90 18.65 -2.66
N ASN A 155 -15.06 18.47 -2.03
CA ASN A 155 -16.21 19.35 -2.32
C ASN A 155 -15.82 20.75 -1.83
N LYS A 156 -15.30 21.59 -2.72
CA LYS A 156 -15.28 23.03 -2.47
C LYS A 156 -16.70 23.59 -2.54
#